data_AF-A0A926IYI8-F1
#
_entry.id   AF-A0A926IYI8-F1
#
_cell.length_a   1.000
_cell.length_b   1.000
_cell.length_c   1.000
_cell.angle_alpha   90.00
_cell.angle_beta   90.00
_cell.angle_gamma   90.00
#
_symmetry.space_group_name_H-M   'P 1'
#
loop_
_entity.id
_entity.type
_entity.pdbx_description
1 polymer ?
#
loop_
_entity_poly.entity_id
_entity_poly.type
_entity_poly.pdbx_seq_one_letter_code
_entity_poly.pdbx_strand_id
1 'polypeptide(L)'
;MPHLWRRPFYVPNGKTLATVLRSIQIWNEFTGNNVFELSRKFGVSTREIQFVLARMRRSEMRKVQGDMFAGVDAVADGKGRRNGRAY
;
A
#
# COMPACT_ATOMS: atom_id res chain seq x y z
N MET A 1 24.53 -20.86 14.00
CA MET A 1 23.62 -20.49 12.90
C MET A 1 22.33 -19.92 13.48
N PRO A 2 21.97 -18.64 13.24
CA PRO A 2 20.73 -18.09 13.76
C PRO A 2 19.57 -18.43 12.82
N HIS A 3 18.52 -19.00 13.42
CA HIS A 3 17.29 -19.48 12.82
C HIS A 3 16.30 -18.31 12.67
N LEU A 4 16.34 -17.67 11.50
CA LEU A 4 15.57 -16.48 11.11
C LEU A 4 14.04 -16.66 10.96
N TRP A 5 13.45 -17.77 11.43
CA TRP A 5 12.08 -18.14 11.05
C TRP A 5 10.96 -17.47 11.88
N ARG A 6 11.25 -16.82 13.02
CA ARG A 6 10.21 -16.26 13.90
C ARG A 6 10.09 -14.74 13.85
N ARG A 7 9.85 -14.15 12.67
CA ARG A 7 9.34 -12.77 12.61
C ARG A 7 7.81 -12.79 12.68
N PRO A 8 7.19 -12.22 13.73
CA PRO A 8 5.74 -12.10 13.77
C PRO A 8 5.28 -11.17 12.63
N PHE A 9 4.40 -11.66 11.77
CA PHE A 9 3.73 -10.85 10.77
C PHE A 9 2.40 -10.32 11.35
N TYR A 10 2.20 -9.01 11.28
CA TYR A 10 0.95 -8.40 11.72
C TYR A 10 -0.14 -8.63 10.67
N VAL A 11 -1.21 -9.32 11.06
CA VAL A 11 -2.43 -9.42 10.27
C VAL A 11 -3.41 -8.34 10.77
N PRO A 12 -3.82 -7.39 9.93
CA PRO A 12 -4.78 -6.36 10.33
C PRO A 12 -6.16 -6.97 10.67
N ASN A 13 -6.81 -6.44 11.71
CA ASN A 13 -8.11 -6.93 12.17
C ASN A 13 -9.28 -6.47 11.27
N GLY A 14 -10.28 -7.36 11.13
CA GLY A 14 -11.65 -7.13 10.64
C GLY A 14 -11.85 -6.07 9.56
N LYS A 15 -12.21 -4.85 9.97
CA LYS A 15 -12.54 -3.72 9.06
C LYS A 15 -11.37 -3.34 8.16
N THR A 16 -10.14 -3.42 8.67
CA THR A 16 -8.94 -3.08 7.92
C THR A 16 -8.62 -4.14 6.87
N LEU A 17 -8.85 -5.42 7.20
CA LEU A 17 -8.64 -6.53 6.26
C LEU A 17 -9.63 -6.46 5.09
N ALA A 18 -10.91 -6.26 5.36
CA ALA A 18 -11.93 -6.14 4.32
C ALA A 18 -11.62 -4.98 3.35
N THR A 19 -11.20 -3.82 3.88
CA THR A 19 -10.78 -2.68 3.06
C THR A 19 -9.58 -3.02 2.19
N VAL A 20 -8.57 -3.71 2.75
CA VAL A 20 -7.38 -4.14 2.00
C VAL A 20 -7.75 -5.12 0.89
N LEU A 21 -8.59 -6.12 1.17
CA LEU A 21 -9.06 -7.09 0.18
C LEU A 21 -9.83 -6.39 -0.96
N ARG A 22 -10.72 -5.45 -0.61
CA ARG A 22 -11.43 -4.64 -1.62
C ARG A 22 -10.45 -3.83 -2.48
N SER A 23 -9.43 -3.20 -1.88
CA SER A 23 -8.41 -2.48 -2.64
C SER A 23 -7.63 -3.37 -3.60
N ILE A 24 -7.32 -4.61 -3.20
CA ILE A 24 -6.66 -5.61 -4.05
C ILE A 24 -7.58 -6.01 -5.21
N GLN A 25 -8.87 -6.24 -4.95
CA GLN A 25 -9.85 -6.57 -5.99
C GLN A 25 -10.01 -5.43 -7.01
N ILE A 26 -10.16 -4.18 -6.54
CA ILE A 26 -10.23 -2.98 -7.39
C ILE A 26 -8.99 -2.89 -8.30
N TRP A 27 -7.80 -3.15 -7.75
CA TRP A 27 -6.56 -3.12 -8.53
C TRP A 27 -6.52 -4.18 -9.62
N ASN A 28 -6.91 -5.42 -9.31
CA ASN A 28 -6.89 -6.53 -10.26
C ASN A 28 -7.90 -6.36 -11.41
N GLU A 29 -9.03 -5.67 -11.15
CA GLU A 29 -10.07 -5.43 -12.14
C GLU A 29 -9.88 -4.12 -12.93
N PHE A 30 -8.88 -3.31 -12.59
CA PHE A 30 -8.65 -2.04 -13.26
C PHE A 30 -8.02 -2.24 -14.65
N THR A 31 -8.71 -1.77 -15.69
CA THR A 31 -8.27 -1.90 -17.09
C THR A 31 -7.60 -0.64 -17.65
N GLY A 32 -7.54 0.45 -16.87
CA GLY A 32 -6.95 1.72 -17.29
C GLY A 32 -7.95 2.88 -17.40
N ASN A 33 -9.20 2.58 -17.79
CA ASN A 33 -10.24 3.59 -18.05
C ASN A 33 -11.60 3.28 -17.40
N ASN A 34 -11.75 2.15 -16.69
CA ASN A 34 -13.02 1.68 -16.11
C ASN A 34 -13.34 2.22 -14.70
N VAL A 35 -12.87 3.41 -14.33
CA VAL A 35 -13.00 3.96 -12.96
C VAL A 35 -14.47 4.12 -12.54
N PHE A 36 -15.34 4.55 -13.45
CA PHE A 36 -16.77 4.73 -13.17
C PHE A 36 -17.49 3.38 -12.96
N GLU A 37 -17.12 2.36 -13.71
CA GLU A 37 -17.69 1.02 -13.57
C GLU A 37 -17.30 0.40 -12.23
N LEU A 38 -16.02 0.52 -11.84
CA LEU A 38 -15.54 0.07 -10.54
C LEU A 38 -16.23 0.82 -9.39
N SER A 39 -16.43 2.13 -9.53
CA SER A 39 -17.19 2.94 -8.55
C SER A 39 -18.59 2.37 -8.31
N ARG A 40 -19.33 2.03 -9.38
CA ARG A 40 -20.67 1.43 -9.25
C ARG A 40 -20.61 0.01 -8.68
N LYS A 41 -19.67 -0.81 -9.13
CA LYS A 41 -19.52 -2.21 -8.68
C LYS A 41 -19.21 -2.32 -7.19
N PHE A 42 -18.31 -1.47 -6.68
CA PHE A 42 -17.87 -1.52 -5.29
C PHE A 42 -18.64 -0.56 -4.37
N GLY A 43 -19.63 0.18 -4.90
CA GLY A 43 -20.47 1.10 -4.11
C GLY A 43 -19.69 2.26 -3.49
N VAL A 44 -18.64 2.73 -4.17
CA VAL A 44 -17.75 3.80 -3.68
C VAL A 44 -17.68 4.96 -4.66
N SER A 45 -17.20 6.11 -4.21
CA SER A 45 -16.99 7.26 -5.10
C SER A 45 -15.86 7.01 -6.10
N THR A 46 -15.92 7.65 -7.26
CA THR A 46 -14.81 7.66 -8.24
C THR A 46 -13.51 8.19 -7.63
N ARG A 47 -13.61 9.17 -6.72
CA ARG A 47 -12.46 9.70 -5.96
C ARG A 47 -11.80 8.64 -5.09
N GLU A 48 -12.58 7.80 -4.44
CA GLU A 48 -12.08 6.69 -3.62
C GLU A 48 -11.38 5.63 -4.47
N ILE A 49 -11.93 5.29 -5.65
CA ILE A 49 -11.24 4.42 -6.62
C ILE A 49 -9.88 5.03 -7.00
N GLN A 50 -9.84 6.32 -7.34
CA GLN A 50 -8.58 7.01 -7.70
C GLN A 50 -7.55 6.96 -6.56
N PHE A 51 -7.98 7.12 -5.30
CA PHE A 51 -7.10 6.99 -4.15
C PHE A 51 -6.54 5.57 -4.00
N VAL A 52 -7.38 4.54 -4.15
CA VAL A 52 -6.94 3.14 -4.13
C VAL A 52 -5.89 2.90 -5.22
N LEU A 53 -6.16 3.34 -6.46
CA LEU A 53 -5.22 3.19 -7.57
C LEU A 53 -3.89 3.90 -7.31
N ALA A 54 -3.91 5.14 -6.80
CA ALA A 54 -2.70 5.89 -6.47
C ALA A 54 -1.86 5.19 -5.39
N ARG A 55 -2.51 4.64 -4.36
CA ARG A 55 -1.85 3.87 -3.29
C ARG A 55 -1.22 2.57 -3.82
N MET A 56 -1.93 1.86 -4.70
CA MET A 56 -1.43 0.61 -5.29
C MET A 56 -0.26 0.88 -6.24
N ARG A 57 -0.35 1.89 -7.11
CA ARG A 57 0.79 2.31 -7.96
C ARG A 57 2.03 2.63 -7.14
N ARG A 58 1.88 3.40 -6.05
CA ARG A 58 3.01 3.70 -5.15
C ARG A 58 3.61 2.43 -4.54
N SER A 59 2.79 1.44 -4.23
CA SER A 59 3.23 0.16 -3.67
C SER A 59 3.98 -0.68 -4.71
N GLU A 60 3.48 -0.76 -5.94
CA GLU A 60 4.15 -1.43 -7.06
C GLU A 60 5.49 -0.75 -7.39
N MET A 61 5.50 0.58 -7.47
CA MET A 61 6.72 1.35 -7.67
C MET A 61 7.78 1.04 -6.62
N ARG A 62 7.41 0.91 -5.34
CA ARG A 62 8.35 0.55 -4.25
C ARG A 62 8.86 -0.89 -4.33
N LYS A 63 8.13 -1.80 -4.97
CA LYS A 63 8.60 -3.19 -5.20
C LYS A 63 9.66 -3.22 -6.30
N VAL A 64 9.45 -2.43 -7.35
CA VAL A 64 10.33 -2.38 -8.53
C VAL A 64 11.55 -1.49 -8.27
N GLN A 65 11.31 -0.29 -7.73
CA GLN A 65 12.35 0.65 -7.35
C GLN A 65 12.73 0.40 -5.89
N GLY A 66 13.81 -0.37 -5.70
CA GLY A 66 14.50 -0.40 -4.42
C GLY A 66 14.90 1.00 -3.99
N ASP A 67 14.92 1.26 -2.69
CA ASP A 67 15.32 2.57 -2.18
C ASP A 67 16.77 2.84 -2.56
N MET A 68 17.01 3.91 -3.31
CA MET A 68 18.34 4.28 -3.82
C MET A 68 19.35 4.47 -2.68
N PHE A 69 18.86 4.73 -1.46
CA PHE A 69 19.68 4.97 -0.27
C PHE A 69 19.51 3.94 0.85
N ALA A 70 18.82 2.81 0.62
CA ALA A 70 18.58 1.80 1.67
C ALA A 70 19.86 1.26 2.35
N GLY A 71 21.04 1.39 1.71
CA GLY A 71 22.33 0.98 2.27
C GLY A 71 23.18 2.11 2.88
N VAL A 72 22.81 3.38 2.71
CA VAL A 72 23.64 4.55 3.12
C VAL A 72 23.11 5.22 4.39
N ASP A 73 21.82 5.03 4.70
CA ASP A 73 21.16 5.66 5.85
C ASP A 73 21.51 5.02 7.22
N ALA A 74 22.07 3.80 7.24
CA ALA A 74 22.46 3.13 8.48
C ALA A 74 23.60 3.84 9.24
N VAL A 75 24.33 4.75 8.57
CA VAL A 75 25.39 5.58 9.19
C VAL A 75 24.88 6.97 9.59
N ALA A 76 23.65 7.32 9.22
CA ALA A 76 23.05 8.65 9.40
C ALA A 76 21.85 8.63 10.36
N ASP A 77 21.83 7.70 11.33
CA ASP A 77 20.83 7.65 12.40
C ASP A 77 20.95 8.88 13.34
N GLY A 78 20.39 9.99 12.87
CA GLY A 78 20.16 11.22 13.60
C GLY A 78 18.71 11.66 13.47
N LYS A 79 17.82 11.05 14.27
CA LYS A 79 16.48 11.55 14.63
C LYS A 79 15.72 12.36 13.55
N GLY A 80 15.20 11.69 12.53
CA GLY A 80 14.20 12.27 11.62
C GLY A 80 12.77 11.98 12.06
N ARG A 81 12.18 12.80 12.94
CA ARG A 81 10.74 12.72 13.28
C ARG A 81 9.89 12.97 12.03
N ARG A 82 9.35 11.92 11.41
CA ARG A 82 8.38 12.06 10.30
C ARG A 82 6.95 12.05 10.84
N ASN A 83 6.45 13.22 11.20
CA ASN A 83 5.02 13.47 11.35
C ASN A 83 4.38 13.58 9.96
N GLY A 84 3.97 12.45 9.39
CA GLY A 84 3.07 12.41 8.24
C GLY A 84 1.71 11.95 8.70
N ARG A 85 0.72 12.85 8.74
CA ARG A 85 -0.67 12.52 9.09
C ARG A 85 -1.16 11.34 8.26
N ALA A 86 -1.61 10.30 8.95
CA ALA A 86 -2.50 9.31 8.40
C ALA A 86 -3.85 9.99 8.12
N TYR A 87 -4.25 10.00 6.86
CA TYR A 87 -5.62 10.15 6.41
C TYR A 87 -5.88 9.07 5.38
#